data_AF-A0A3G7TU88-F1
#
_entry.id   AF-A0A3G7TU88-F1
#
_cell.length_a   1.000
_cell.length_b   1.000
_cell.length_c   1.000
_cell.angle_alpha   90.00
_cell.angle_beta   90.00
_cell.angle_gamma   90.00
#
_symmetry.space_group_name_H-M   'P 1'
#
loop_
_entity.id
_entity.type
_entity.pdbx_description
1 polymer ?
#
loop_
_entity_poly.entity_id
_entity_poly.type
_entity_poly.pdbx_seq_one_letter_code
_entity_poly.pdbx_strand_id
1 'polypeptide(L)'
;MQDTLRITEVFYSLQGETRTAGLPTVFVRLTGCPLRCQYCDSAYAFSGGTIRTLESILEQVAGFRPHYVCVTGGEPLAQPNAIPLLKQLCDAGYEVSLETSGALDISAVDPRVSRVLDLKTPGSEEVQRNRYENIELLTPNDQVKFVICSREDYDWAVSKLIQYGLERRAGEVLFSPSHHDLNARDLADWIVADNLPVRLQLQLHKYLWNDEPGR
;
A
#
# COMPACT_ATOMS: atom_id res chain seq x y z
N MET A 1 17.08 -9.16 -22.89
CA MET A 1 17.10 -7.88 -22.15
C MET A 1 17.06 -8.25 -20.68
N GLN A 2 17.88 -7.61 -19.83
CA GLN A 2 17.78 -7.86 -18.38
C GLN A 2 16.50 -7.18 -17.86
N ASP A 3 15.71 -7.91 -17.08
CA ASP A 3 14.55 -7.34 -16.41
C ASP A 3 15.04 -6.36 -15.34
N THR A 4 14.65 -5.09 -15.50
CA THR A 4 15.09 -3.98 -14.66
C THR A 4 13.92 -3.19 -14.12
N LEU A 5 14.14 -2.57 -12.96
CA LEU A 5 13.23 -1.66 -12.29
C LEU A 5 13.95 -0.36 -11.94
N ARG A 6 13.23 0.75 -11.93
CA ARG A 6 13.71 2.01 -11.36
C ARG A 6 13.31 2.07 -9.89
N ILE A 7 14.32 2.08 -9.03
CA ILE A 7 14.18 1.97 -7.57
C ILE A 7 14.59 3.28 -6.92
N THR A 8 13.73 3.79 -6.05
CA THR A 8 14.01 4.96 -5.20
C THR A 8 14.89 4.53 -4.03
N GLU A 9 14.51 3.45 -3.32
CA GLU A 9 15.24 2.94 -2.17
C GLU A 9 14.88 1.48 -1.87
N VAL A 10 15.81 0.77 -1.22
CA VAL A 10 15.57 -0.53 -0.58
C VAL A 10 16.16 -0.46 0.82
N PHE A 11 15.33 -0.64 1.84
CA PHE A 11 15.71 -0.45 3.25
C PHE A 11 14.97 -1.42 4.17
N TYR A 12 15.43 -1.53 5.42
CA TYR A 12 14.87 -2.45 6.41
C TYR A 12 14.38 -1.67 7.63
N SER A 13 13.10 -1.85 7.96
CA SER A 13 12.38 -1.10 8.99
C SER A 13 11.26 -1.97 9.60
N LEU A 14 10.37 -1.39 10.42
CA LEU A 14 9.08 -1.98 10.78
C LEU A 14 8.02 -1.54 9.77
N GLN A 15 7.14 -2.46 9.37
CA GLN A 15 5.94 -2.08 8.65
C GLN A 15 5.11 -1.12 9.53
N GLY A 16 4.81 0.07 9.00
CA GLY A 16 4.10 1.11 9.74
C GLY A 16 2.58 1.03 9.62
N GLU A 17 2.09 0.26 8.66
CA GLU A 17 0.67 0.21 8.26
C GLU A 17 0.22 -1.22 7.98
N THR A 18 -1.08 -1.40 7.72
CA THR A 18 -1.69 -2.66 7.25
C THR A 18 -1.61 -3.79 8.28
N ARG A 19 -2.00 -5.01 7.89
CA ARG A 19 -2.05 -6.18 8.76
C ARG A 19 -0.73 -6.50 9.45
N THR A 20 0.40 -6.18 8.82
CA THR A 20 1.74 -6.49 9.34
C THR A 20 2.39 -5.32 10.09
N ALA A 21 1.62 -4.30 10.48
CA ALA A 21 2.12 -3.18 11.28
C ALA A 21 2.90 -3.65 12.53
N GLY A 22 4.09 -3.09 12.74
CA GLY A 22 5.03 -3.44 13.81
C GLY A 22 6.01 -4.57 13.48
N LEU A 23 5.90 -5.22 12.32
CA LEU A 23 6.78 -6.35 11.96
C LEU A 23 8.01 -5.89 11.15
N PRO A 24 9.22 -6.41 11.42
CA PRO A 24 10.41 -6.12 10.63
C PRO A 24 10.27 -6.53 9.16
N THR A 25 10.36 -5.56 8.26
CA THR A 25 10.02 -5.67 6.85
C THR A 25 11.06 -4.97 5.99
N VAL A 26 11.51 -5.63 4.92
CA VAL A 26 12.29 -4.95 3.88
C VAL A 26 11.32 -4.26 2.94
N PHE A 27 11.54 -2.97 2.71
CA PHE A 27 10.79 -2.18 1.75
C PHE A 27 11.58 -2.09 0.45
N VAL A 28 10.91 -2.39 -0.66
CA VAL A 28 11.41 -2.15 -2.02
C VAL A 28 10.56 -1.04 -2.63
N ARG A 29 11.06 0.20 -2.61
CA ARG A 29 10.33 1.39 -3.07
C ARG A 29 10.68 1.70 -4.53
N LEU A 30 9.72 1.47 -5.42
CA LEU A 30 9.83 1.81 -6.84
C LEU A 30 9.64 3.32 -7.07
N THR A 31 10.17 3.80 -8.20
CA THR A 31 10.07 5.19 -8.64
C THR A 31 8.95 5.38 -9.67
N GLY A 32 8.22 6.50 -9.57
CA GLY A 32 7.24 6.98 -10.54
C GLY A 32 5.81 6.57 -10.20
N CYS A 33 4.91 7.55 -10.12
CA CYS A 33 3.48 7.33 -9.89
C CYS A 33 2.66 8.10 -10.92
N PRO A 34 1.58 7.55 -11.50
CA PRO A 34 0.71 8.28 -12.40
C PRO A 34 -0.37 9.11 -11.68
N LEU A 35 -0.37 9.13 -10.34
CA LEU A 35 -1.28 9.93 -9.49
C LEU A 35 -0.52 11.07 -8.79
N ARG A 36 -1.22 12.11 -8.39
CA ARG A 36 -0.73 13.26 -7.62
C ARG A 36 -1.64 13.53 -6.41
N CYS A 37 -1.84 12.49 -5.60
CA CYS A 37 -2.70 12.59 -4.42
C CYS A 37 -2.26 13.77 -3.54
N GLN A 38 -3.21 14.60 -3.11
CA GLN A 38 -2.92 15.80 -2.31
C GLN A 38 -2.12 15.48 -1.03
N TYR A 39 -2.43 14.36 -0.37
CA TYR A 39 -1.82 13.93 0.89
C TYR A 39 -0.59 13.01 0.72
N CYS A 40 0.02 12.94 -0.47
CA CYS A 40 1.12 12.02 -0.75
C CYS A 40 2.36 12.34 0.11
N ASP A 41 2.72 11.45 1.04
CA ASP A 41 3.92 11.55 1.88
C ASP A 41 5.20 11.08 1.18
N SER A 42 5.08 10.33 0.09
CA SER A 42 6.23 9.84 -0.69
C SER A 42 6.41 10.55 -2.05
N ALA A 43 6.10 11.85 -2.14
CA ALA A 43 6.24 12.61 -3.39
C ALA A 43 7.69 12.60 -3.96
N TYR A 44 8.69 12.42 -3.10
CA TYR A 44 10.09 12.25 -3.49
C TYR A 44 10.32 11.03 -4.40
N ALA A 45 9.44 10.01 -4.34
CA ALA A 45 9.51 8.83 -5.18
C ALA A 45 8.90 9.02 -6.58
N PHE A 46 8.39 10.22 -6.94
CA PHE A 46 7.81 10.47 -8.26
C PHE A 46 8.85 10.55 -9.40
N SER A 47 10.10 10.86 -9.10
CA SER A 47 11.18 11.01 -10.08
C SER A 47 12.53 10.59 -9.50
N GLY A 48 13.58 10.60 -10.32
CA GLY A 48 14.91 10.15 -9.91
C GLY A 48 15.05 8.63 -9.92
N GLY A 49 15.52 8.06 -8.80
CA GLY A 49 15.77 6.64 -8.65
C GLY A 49 16.93 6.10 -9.51
N THR A 50 17.25 4.83 -9.32
CA THR A 50 18.32 4.13 -10.04
C THR A 50 17.77 2.90 -10.75
N ILE A 51 18.25 2.63 -11.97
CA ILE A 51 17.88 1.41 -12.70
C ILE A 51 18.68 0.24 -12.11
N ARG A 52 17.97 -0.78 -11.66
CA ARG A 52 18.52 -1.96 -10.97
C ARG A 52 17.95 -3.22 -11.61
N THR A 53 18.77 -4.26 -11.72
CA THR A 53 18.32 -5.59 -12.17
C THR A 53 17.52 -6.26 -11.06
N LEU A 54 16.58 -7.14 -11.42
CA LEU A 54 15.82 -7.92 -10.43
C LEU A 54 16.74 -8.74 -9.52
N GLU A 55 17.77 -9.37 -10.10
CA GLU A 55 18.79 -10.13 -9.37
C GLU A 55 19.44 -9.29 -8.26
N SER A 56 19.87 -8.07 -8.57
CA SER A 56 20.55 -7.24 -7.58
C SER A 56 19.60 -6.70 -6.50
N ILE A 57 18.31 -6.53 -6.81
CA ILE A 57 17.29 -6.21 -5.80
C ILE A 57 17.10 -7.40 -4.85
N LEU A 58 16.98 -8.62 -5.40
CA LEU A 58 16.82 -9.85 -4.60
C LEU A 58 18.03 -10.12 -3.71
N GLU A 59 19.25 -9.92 -4.21
CA GLU A 59 20.48 -10.02 -3.43
C GLU A 59 20.49 -9.04 -2.26
N GLN A 60 20.10 -7.78 -2.51
CA GLN A 60 20.03 -6.76 -1.46
C GLN A 60 18.99 -7.11 -0.40
N VAL A 61 17.78 -7.55 -0.82
CA VAL A 61 16.72 -8.02 0.08
C VAL A 61 17.23 -9.18 0.94
N ALA A 62 17.87 -10.19 0.33
CA ALA A 62 18.42 -11.34 1.04
C ALA A 62 19.50 -10.96 2.07
N GLY A 63 20.29 -9.92 1.80
CA GLY A 63 21.30 -9.38 2.71
C GLY A 63 20.75 -8.96 4.08
N PHE A 64 19.49 -8.51 4.13
CA PHE A 64 18.80 -8.16 5.39
C PHE A 64 18.27 -9.37 6.16
N ARG A 65 18.19 -10.55 5.53
CA ARG A 65 17.59 -11.78 6.07
C ARG A 65 16.16 -11.58 6.62
N PRO A 66 15.24 -10.95 5.85
CA PRO A 66 13.91 -10.65 6.35
C PRO A 66 12.99 -11.87 6.34
N HIS A 67 11.91 -11.77 7.11
CA HIS A 67 10.74 -12.63 6.90
C HIS A 67 9.72 -11.96 5.96
N TYR A 68 9.53 -10.65 6.10
CA TYR A 68 8.55 -9.87 5.33
C TYR A 68 9.22 -8.94 4.32
N VAL A 69 8.61 -8.80 3.15
CA VAL A 69 9.00 -7.85 2.11
C VAL A 69 7.79 -7.08 1.62
N CYS A 70 7.84 -5.75 1.66
CA CYS A 70 6.82 -4.87 1.10
C CYS A 70 7.34 -4.21 -0.18
N VAL A 71 6.69 -4.48 -1.31
CA VAL A 71 6.93 -3.76 -2.56
C VAL A 71 5.95 -2.60 -2.65
N THR A 72 6.49 -1.39 -2.76
CA THR A 72 5.74 -0.12 -2.69
C THR A 72 6.43 0.94 -3.56
N GLY A 73 6.09 2.21 -3.39
CA GLY A 73 6.75 3.37 -3.99
C GLY A 73 5.84 4.13 -4.91
N GLY A 74 6.38 5.05 -5.72
CA GLY A 74 5.55 5.51 -6.82
C GLY A 74 4.93 4.27 -7.51
N GLU A 75 3.62 4.29 -7.76
CA GLU A 75 2.78 3.13 -8.10
C GLU A 75 3.55 1.92 -8.68
N PRO A 76 3.76 0.82 -7.90
CA PRO A 76 4.64 -0.27 -8.33
C PRO A 76 4.20 -0.91 -9.64
N LEU A 77 2.89 -1.04 -9.85
CA LEU A 77 2.33 -1.66 -11.05
C LEU A 77 2.49 -0.79 -12.31
N ALA A 78 2.98 0.45 -12.17
CA ALA A 78 3.34 1.30 -13.32
C ALA A 78 4.64 0.83 -14.00
N GLN A 79 5.41 -0.05 -13.34
CA GLN A 79 6.58 -0.69 -13.93
C GLN A 79 6.28 -2.17 -14.20
N PRO A 80 6.26 -2.63 -15.47
CA PRO A 80 5.87 -4.01 -15.81
C PRO A 80 6.67 -5.10 -15.08
N ASN A 81 7.95 -4.84 -14.79
CA ASN A 81 8.84 -5.78 -14.11
C ASN A 81 8.59 -5.88 -12.59
N ALA A 82 7.60 -5.16 -12.04
CA ALA A 82 7.19 -5.34 -10.65
C ALA A 82 6.51 -6.71 -10.46
N ILE A 83 5.75 -7.18 -11.45
CA ILE A 83 5.11 -8.51 -11.43
C ILE A 83 6.15 -9.65 -11.28
N PRO A 84 7.19 -9.75 -12.14
CA PRO A 84 8.21 -10.78 -11.97
C PRO A 84 9.03 -10.60 -10.69
N LEU A 85 9.24 -9.38 -10.17
CA LEU A 85 9.88 -9.17 -8.86
C LEU A 85 9.05 -9.79 -7.73
N LEU A 86 7.75 -9.46 -7.67
CA LEU A 86 6.81 -9.98 -6.67
C LEU A 86 6.81 -11.52 -6.66
N LYS A 87 6.72 -12.13 -7.84
CA LYS A 87 6.79 -13.58 -7.98
C LYS A 87 8.10 -14.16 -7.45
N GLN A 88 9.24 -13.57 -7.81
CA GLN A 88 10.57 -14.05 -7.37
C GLN A 88 10.78 -13.91 -5.86
N LEU A 89 10.24 -12.86 -5.25
CA LEU A 89 10.25 -12.71 -3.78
C LEU A 89 9.44 -13.83 -3.10
N CYS A 90 8.25 -14.15 -3.62
CA CYS A 90 7.46 -15.28 -3.13
C CYS A 90 8.19 -16.62 -3.35
N ASP A 91 8.85 -16.81 -4.49
CA ASP A 91 9.61 -18.03 -4.80
C ASP A 91 10.83 -18.20 -3.87
N ALA A 92 11.39 -17.10 -3.37
CA ALA A 92 12.44 -17.09 -2.35
C ALA A 92 11.92 -17.38 -0.92
N GLY A 93 10.60 -17.54 -0.74
CA GLY A 93 9.99 -17.93 0.54
C GLY A 93 9.68 -16.78 1.49
N TYR A 94 9.68 -15.53 1.02
CA TYR A 94 9.27 -14.37 1.82
C TYR A 94 7.75 -14.24 1.88
N GLU A 95 7.27 -13.63 2.97
CA GLU A 95 5.90 -13.11 3.06
C GLU A 95 5.85 -11.73 2.38
N VAL A 96 5.20 -11.66 1.22
CA VAL A 96 5.26 -10.48 0.34
C VAL A 96 3.95 -9.70 0.38
N SER A 97 4.04 -8.39 0.62
CA SER A 97 2.94 -7.45 0.43
C SER A 97 3.20 -6.49 -0.73
N LEU A 98 2.14 -6.11 -1.45
CA LEU A 98 2.15 -5.07 -2.47
C LEU A 98 1.26 -3.93 -2.03
N GLU A 99 1.82 -2.72 -1.89
CA GLU A 99 1.03 -1.50 -1.69
C GLU A 99 0.80 -0.80 -3.04
N THR A 100 -0.45 -0.72 -3.48
CA THR A 100 -0.84 -0.16 -4.78
C THR A 100 -2.04 0.79 -4.63
N SER A 101 -2.12 1.80 -5.49
CA SER A 101 -3.20 2.80 -5.49
C SER A 101 -4.55 2.29 -5.99
N GLY A 102 -4.59 1.06 -6.52
CA GLY A 102 -5.79 0.51 -7.15
C GLY A 102 -6.20 1.19 -8.46
N ALA A 103 -5.36 2.06 -9.02
CA ALA A 103 -5.58 2.66 -10.33
C ALA A 103 -5.12 1.78 -11.51
N LEU A 104 -4.30 0.75 -11.25
CA LEU A 104 -3.77 -0.18 -12.24
C LEU A 104 -4.28 -1.60 -12.01
N ASP A 105 -4.16 -2.45 -13.03
CA ASP A 105 -4.67 -3.82 -13.00
C ASP A 105 -3.86 -4.72 -12.06
N ILE A 106 -4.55 -5.39 -11.13
CA ILE A 106 -3.96 -6.33 -10.18
C ILE A 106 -4.07 -7.80 -10.61
N SER A 107 -4.64 -8.08 -11.78
CA SER A 107 -4.91 -9.45 -12.25
C SER A 107 -3.66 -10.31 -12.47
N ALA A 108 -2.54 -9.67 -12.83
CA ALA A 108 -1.26 -10.35 -13.07
C ALA A 108 -0.42 -10.56 -11.80
N VAL A 109 -0.85 -10.03 -10.65
CA VAL A 109 -0.13 -10.18 -9.38
C VAL A 109 -0.25 -11.62 -8.89
N ASP A 110 0.86 -12.22 -8.49
CA ASP A 110 0.90 -13.58 -7.94
C ASP A 110 -0.03 -13.68 -6.71
N PRO A 111 -0.94 -14.68 -6.65
CA PRO A 111 -1.94 -14.77 -5.58
C PRO A 111 -1.36 -15.00 -4.18
N ARG A 112 -0.08 -15.38 -4.06
CA ARG A 112 0.63 -15.47 -2.76
C ARG A 112 0.89 -14.08 -2.16
N VAL A 113 0.97 -13.04 -2.97
CA VAL A 113 1.18 -11.66 -2.52
C VAL A 113 -0.06 -11.16 -1.81
N SER A 114 0.09 -10.59 -0.61
CA SER A 114 -0.99 -9.83 0.03
C SER A 114 -1.09 -8.46 -0.63
N ARG A 115 -2.14 -8.20 -1.41
CA ARG A 115 -2.33 -6.91 -2.07
C ARG A 115 -3.03 -5.96 -1.11
N VAL A 116 -2.45 -4.79 -0.93
CA VAL A 116 -3.01 -3.66 -0.19
C VAL A 116 -3.49 -2.66 -1.21
N LEU A 117 -4.79 -2.69 -1.50
CA LEU A 117 -5.45 -1.81 -2.44
C LEU A 117 -5.88 -0.53 -1.73
N ASP A 118 -5.17 0.57 -1.96
CA ASP A 118 -5.51 1.88 -1.37
C ASP A 118 -6.53 2.61 -2.27
N LEU A 119 -7.82 2.40 -1.98
CA LEU A 119 -8.92 2.99 -2.75
C LEU A 119 -9.01 4.48 -2.43
N LYS A 120 -8.70 5.30 -3.43
CA LYS A 120 -8.53 6.74 -3.28
C LYS A 120 -9.86 7.42 -2.96
N THR A 121 -9.93 8.10 -1.83
CA THR A 121 -11.09 8.89 -1.41
C THR A 121 -11.18 10.21 -2.18
N PRO A 122 -12.31 10.94 -2.15
CA PRO A 122 -12.41 12.29 -2.72
C PRO A 122 -11.29 13.24 -2.26
N GLY A 123 -10.90 13.21 -0.99
CA GLY A 123 -9.81 14.02 -0.43
C GLY A 123 -8.42 13.73 -1.02
N SER A 124 -8.27 12.69 -1.83
CA SER A 124 -7.05 12.46 -2.61
C SER A 124 -6.92 13.34 -3.84
N GLU A 125 -8.02 13.93 -4.32
CA GLU A 125 -8.16 14.54 -5.66
C GLU A 125 -7.93 13.56 -6.84
N GLU A 126 -7.81 12.27 -6.56
CA GLU A 126 -7.54 11.20 -7.55
C GLU A 126 -8.61 10.09 -7.51
N VAL A 127 -9.77 10.32 -6.89
CA VAL A 127 -10.87 9.34 -6.75
C VAL A 127 -11.36 8.76 -8.09
N GLN A 128 -11.29 9.55 -9.17
CA GLN A 128 -11.62 9.15 -10.54
C GLN A 128 -10.66 8.10 -11.11
N ARG A 129 -9.49 7.90 -10.51
CA ARG A 129 -8.47 6.94 -10.97
C ARG A 129 -8.71 5.53 -10.46
N ASN A 130 -9.58 5.36 -9.47
CA ASN A 130 -9.90 4.04 -8.94
C ASN A 130 -10.43 3.11 -10.05
N ARG A 131 -9.77 1.96 -10.23
CA ARG A 131 -10.20 0.91 -11.13
C ARG A 131 -11.03 -0.13 -10.37
N TYR A 132 -12.34 0.06 -10.35
CA TYR A 132 -13.26 -0.75 -9.53
C TYR A 132 -13.32 -2.23 -9.96
N GLU A 133 -12.91 -2.56 -11.19
CA GLU A 133 -12.78 -3.95 -11.67
C GLU A 133 -11.81 -4.76 -10.79
N ASN A 134 -10.85 -4.11 -10.12
CA ASN A 134 -9.93 -4.76 -9.19
C ASN A 134 -10.66 -5.36 -7.97
N ILE A 135 -11.85 -4.86 -7.61
CA ILE A 135 -12.59 -5.34 -6.44
C ILE A 135 -13.03 -6.80 -6.60
N GLU A 136 -13.36 -7.22 -7.83
CA GLU A 136 -13.74 -8.60 -8.12
C GLU A 136 -12.55 -9.57 -8.08
N LEU A 137 -11.32 -9.04 -8.04
CA LEU A 137 -10.08 -9.83 -7.96
C LEU A 137 -9.58 -10.00 -6.53
N LEU A 138 -10.19 -9.33 -5.55
CA LEU A 138 -9.81 -9.41 -4.14
C LEU A 138 -10.07 -10.81 -3.57
N THR A 139 -9.21 -11.20 -2.64
CA THR A 139 -9.26 -12.46 -1.90
C THR A 139 -9.11 -12.19 -0.40
N PRO A 140 -9.38 -13.18 0.47
CA PRO A 140 -9.12 -13.05 1.91
C PRO A 140 -7.65 -12.76 2.26
N ASN A 141 -6.70 -12.97 1.36
CA ASN A 141 -5.30 -12.60 1.58
C ASN A 141 -5.06 -11.09 1.47
N ASP A 142 -5.96 -10.37 0.79
CA ASP A 142 -5.80 -8.96 0.46
C ASP A 142 -6.40 -8.03 1.51
N GLN A 143 -6.13 -6.75 1.33
CA GLN A 143 -6.52 -5.67 2.21
C GLN A 143 -7.01 -4.51 1.36
N VAL A 144 -8.08 -3.83 1.79
CA VAL A 144 -8.50 -2.56 1.19
C VAL A 144 -8.26 -1.45 2.19
N LYS A 145 -7.51 -0.43 1.80
CA LYS A 145 -7.19 0.73 2.62
C LYS A 145 -7.90 1.96 2.08
N PHE A 146 -8.36 2.81 2.99
CA PHE A 146 -8.85 4.15 2.71
C PHE A 146 -8.05 5.13 3.57
N VAL A 147 -7.44 6.12 2.94
CA VAL A 147 -6.92 7.30 3.65
C VAL A 147 -8.05 8.31 3.77
N ILE A 148 -8.42 8.67 5.00
CA ILE A 148 -9.58 9.52 5.30
C ILE A 148 -9.08 10.92 5.69
N CYS A 149 -9.39 11.92 4.88
CA CYS A 149 -9.01 13.31 5.13
C CYS A 149 -10.08 14.10 5.88
N SER A 150 -11.35 13.67 5.83
CA SER A 150 -12.47 14.41 6.39
C SER A 150 -13.66 13.50 6.71
N ARG A 151 -14.75 14.09 7.23
CA ARG A 151 -16.00 13.35 7.44
C ARG A 151 -16.64 12.92 6.12
N GLU A 152 -16.55 13.72 5.08
CA GLU A 152 -17.04 13.40 3.74
C GLU A 152 -16.31 12.18 3.15
N ASP A 153 -15.00 12.10 3.34
CA ASP A 153 -14.21 10.92 2.96
C ASP A 153 -14.64 9.67 3.72
N TYR A 154 -14.91 9.81 5.03
CA TYR A 154 -15.41 8.71 5.85
C TYR A 154 -16.77 8.21 5.36
N ASP A 155 -17.75 9.09 5.20
CA ASP A 155 -19.09 8.72 4.74
C ASP A 155 -19.02 8.11 3.33
N TRP A 156 -18.14 8.62 2.46
CA TRP A 156 -17.85 8.04 1.15
C TRP A 156 -17.25 6.63 1.26
N ALA A 157 -16.24 6.43 2.12
CA ALA A 157 -15.61 5.13 2.32
C ALA A 157 -16.60 4.09 2.86
N VAL A 158 -17.47 4.48 3.80
CA VAL A 158 -18.57 3.64 4.29
C VAL A 158 -19.52 3.25 3.15
N SER A 159 -19.88 4.20 2.28
CA SER A 159 -20.72 3.90 1.12
C SER A 159 -20.08 2.86 0.20
N LYS A 160 -18.75 2.91 -0.02
CA LYS A 160 -18.01 1.97 -0.86
C LYS A 160 -17.85 0.60 -0.21
N LEU A 161 -17.57 0.57 1.09
CA LEU A 161 -17.58 -0.63 1.91
C LEU A 161 -18.88 -1.41 1.71
N ILE A 162 -20.02 -0.74 1.89
CA ILE A 162 -21.36 -1.36 1.76
C ILE A 162 -21.65 -1.74 0.31
N GLN A 163 -21.42 -0.81 -0.64
CA GLN A 163 -21.71 -1.00 -2.07
C GLN A 163 -21.05 -2.27 -2.62
N TYR A 164 -19.79 -2.50 -2.24
CA TYR A 164 -18.99 -3.60 -2.77
C TYR A 164 -18.89 -4.82 -1.84
N GLY A 165 -19.36 -4.70 -0.59
CA GLY A 165 -19.23 -5.75 0.42
C GLY A 165 -17.77 -6.10 0.69
N LEU A 166 -16.91 -5.07 0.85
CA LEU A 166 -15.46 -5.25 0.91
C LEU A 166 -15.02 -6.14 2.07
N GLU A 167 -15.73 -6.11 3.19
CA GLU A 167 -15.50 -6.94 4.38
C GLU A 167 -15.70 -8.44 4.13
N ARG A 168 -16.43 -8.80 3.07
CA ARG A 168 -16.63 -10.20 2.64
C ARG A 168 -15.63 -10.64 1.58
N ARG A 169 -14.91 -9.70 0.96
CA ARG A 169 -14.04 -9.94 -0.20
C ARG A 169 -12.57 -9.90 0.17
N ALA A 170 -12.16 -8.87 0.92
CA ALA A 170 -10.82 -8.71 1.45
C ALA A 170 -10.74 -9.30 2.87
N GLY A 171 -9.54 -9.69 3.29
CA GLY A 171 -9.31 -10.16 4.66
C GLY A 171 -9.37 -9.02 5.68
N GLU A 172 -9.02 -7.80 5.28
CA GLU A 172 -9.16 -6.60 6.12
C GLU A 172 -9.59 -5.38 5.30
N VAL A 173 -10.42 -4.54 5.91
CA VAL A 173 -10.71 -3.18 5.45
C VAL A 173 -10.18 -2.20 6.48
N LEU A 174 -9.34 -1.28 6.03
CA LEU A 174 -8.52 -0.40 6.85
C LEU A 174 -8.95 1.05 6.63
N PHE A 175 -9.34 1.73 7.70
CA PHE A 175 -9.58 3.18 7.68
C PHE A 175 -8.40 3.85 8.37
N SER A 176 -7.63 4.63 7.61
CA SER A 176 -6.44 5.33 8.08
C SER A 176 -6.68 6.83 8.04
N PRO A 177 -6.48 7.58 9.12
CA PRO A 177 -6.60 9.03 9.07
C PRO A 177 -5.43 9.60 8.25
N SER A 178 -5.69 10.59 7.41
CA SER A 178 -4.61 11.43 6.87
C SER A 178 -3.89 12.10 8.04
N HIS A 179 -2.57 11.98 8.10
CA HIS A 179 -1.78 12.38 9.27
C HIS A 179 -1.98 13.86 9.67
N HIS A 180 -2.16 14.74 8.69
CA HIS A 180 -2.28 16.18 8.93
C HIS A 180 -3.73 16.67 8.90
N ASP A 181 -4.61 15.97 8.18
CA ASP A 181 -5.97 16.48 7.90
C ASP A 181 -7.02 15.97 8.88
N LEU A 182 -6.82 14.78 9.48
CA LEU A 182 -7.80 14.17 10.37
C LEU A 182 -7.17 13.68 11.67
N ASN A 183 -7.74 14.10 12.80
CA ASN A 183 -7.34 13.56 14.09
C ASN A 183 -7.74 12.07 14.18
N ALA A 184 -6.79 11.21 14.54
CA ALA A 184 -7.02 9.78 14.68
C ALA A 184 -8.15 9.43 15.68
N ARG A 185 -8.33 10.24 16.73
CA ARG A 185 -9.41 10.06 17.70
C ARG A 185 -10.78 10.27 17.06
N ASP A 186 -10.93 11.29 16.22
CA ASP A 186 -12.21 11.58 15.58
C ASP A 186 -12.62 10.42 14.67
N LEU A 187 -11.68 9.88 13.88
CA LEU A 187 -11.92 8.69 13.06
C LEU A 187 -12.27 7.46 13.92
N ALA A 188 -11.59 7.26 15.06
CA ALA A 188 -11.89 6.17 15.98
C ALA A 188 -13.32 6.29 16.54
N ASP A 189 -13.70 7.49 16.99
CA ASP A 189 -15.02 7.76 17.55
C ASP A 189 -16.13 7.54 16.50
N TRP A 190 -15.89 7.89 15.22
CA TRP A 190 -16.84 7.60 14.14
C TRP A 190 -16.99 6.10 13.89
N ILE A 191 -15.88 5.36 13.76
CA ILE A 191 -15.90 3.90 13.54
C ILE A 191 -16.65 3.18 14.68
N VAL A 192 -16.42 3.60 15.93
CA VAL A 192 -17.10 3.04 17.10
C VAL A 192 -18.59 3.37 17.10
N ALA A 193 -18.95 4.62 16.80
CA ALA A 193 -20.35 5.05 16.76
C ALA A 193 -21.18 4.28 15.72
N ASP A 194 -20.60 4.03 14.55
CA ASP A 194 -21.28 3.33 13.46
C ASP A 194 -21.13 1.80 13.54
N ASN A 195 -20.31 1.29 14.47
CA ASN A 195 -20.01 -0.13 14.68
C ASN A 195 -19.61 -0.85 13.37
N LEU A 196 -18.69 -0.23 12.63
CA LEU A 196 -18.26 -0.73 11.32
C LEU A 196 -17.33 -1.95 11.44
N PRO A 197 -17.42 -2.92 10.50
CA PRO A 197 -16.51 -4.07 10.44
C PRO A 197 -15.18 -3.68 9.76
N VAL A 198 -14.52 -2.64 10.26
CA VAL A 198 -13.24 -2.13 9.72
C VAL A 198 -12.21 -2.02 10.85
N ARG A 199 -10.93 -2.01 10.46
CA ARG A 199 -9.82 -1.76 11.39
C ARG A 199 -9.37 -0.30 11.26
N LEU A 200 -9.33 0.42 12.38
CA LEU A 200 -8.59 1.68 12.44
C LEU A 200 -7.09 1.39 12.28
N GLN A 201 -6.46 2.04 11.32
CA GLN A 201 -5.03 1.93 11.07
C GLN A 201 -4.35 3.27 11.33
N LEU A 202 -3.34 3.28 12.19
CA LEU A 202 -2.45 4.44 12.34
C LEU A 202 -1.18 4.22 11.52
N GLN A 203 -0.57 5.32 11.08
CA GLN A 203 0.72 5.29 10.40
C GLN A 203 1.84 5.27 11.46
N LEU A 204 2.17 4.09 11.99
CA LEU A 204 3.07 3.92 13.14
C LEU A 204 4.45 4.56 12.91
N HIS A 205 4.96 4.50 11.67
CA HIS A 205 6.25 5.07 11.32
C HIS A 205 6.32 6.60 11.56
N LYS A 206 5.21 7.32 11.46
CA LYS A 206 5.15 8.77 11.72
C LYS A 206 5.38 9.10 13.18
N TYR A 207 4.90 8.24 14.08
CA TYR A 207 5.10 8.39 15.51
C TYR A 207 6.52 8.01 15.96
N LEU A 208 7.15 7.06 15.26
CA LEU A 208 8.47 6.54 15.63
C LEU A 208 9.62 7.36 15.02
N TRP A 209 9.47 7.78 13.76
CA TRP A 209 10.54 8.41 12.99
C TRP A 209 10.15 9.73 12.32
N ASN A 210 8.95 10.26 12.61
CA ASN A 210 8.52 11.59 12.13
C ASN A 210 8.71 11.77 10.61
N ASP A 211 8.26 10.79 9.83
CA ASP A 211 8.35 10.75 8.36
C ASP A 211 9.79 10.81 7.79
N GLU A 212 10.80 10.39 8.56
CA GLU A 212 12.17 10.24 8.05
C GLU A 212 12.20 9.18 6.90
N PRO A 213 12.67 9.53 5.69
CA PRO A 213 12.81 8.57 4.60
C PRO A 213 13.80 7.44 4.93
N GLY A 214 13.50 6.22 4.47
CA GLY A 214 14.34 5.05 4.70
C GLY A 214 14.36 4.54 6.15
N ARG A 215 13.39 4.93 6.97
CA ARG A 215 13.26 4.53 8.38
C ARG A 215 12.00 3.75 8.69
#